data_AF-A0A971XCB9-F1
#
_entry.id   AF-A0A971XCB9-F1
#
_cell.length_a   1.000
_cell.length_b   1.000
_cell.length_c   1.000
_cell.angle_alpha   90.00
_cell.angle_beta   90.00
_cell.angle_gamma   90.00
#
_symmetry.space_group_name_H-M   'P 1'
#
loop_
_entity.id
_entity.type
_entity.pdbx_description
1 polymer ?
#
loop_
_entity_poly.entity_id
_entity_poly.type
_entity_poly.pdbx_seq_one_letter_code
_entity_poly.pdbx_strand_id
1 'polypeptide(L)' 'MYKYIYVKSKARGLLSKEDHREIIDKYSKDGWRFVTAIPLPSGNQVITEFDLVFEKEE' A
#
# COMPACT_ATOMS: atom_id res chain seq x y z
N MET A 1 -19.26 -7.42 -8.29
CA MET A 1 -18.95 -7.34 -6.83
C MET A 1 -17.53 -6.83 -6.72
N TYR A 2 -17.12 -6.11 -5.67
CA TYR A 2 -15.72 -5.66 -5.57
C TYR A 2 -14.85 -6.70 -4.88
N LYS A 3 -13.73 -7.05 -5.50
CA LYS A 3 -12.64 -7.81 -4.88
C LYS A 3 -11.60 -6.84 -4.33
N TYR A 4 -11.12 -7.10 -3.11
CA TYR A 4 -10.09 -6.30 -2.45
C TYR A 4 -8.78 -7.06 -2.26
N ILE A 5 -7.66 -6.33 -2.33
CA ILE A 5 -6.33 -6.81 -1.93
C ILE A 5 -5.62 -5.77 -1.06
N TYR A 6 -4.68 -6.23 -0.25
CA TYR A 6 -3.90 -5.43 0.70
C TYR A 6 -2.43 -5.69 0.42
N VAL A 7 -1.67 -4.64 0.09
CA VAL A 7 -0.26 -4.76 -0.29
C VAL A 7 0.57 -3.88 0.64
N LYS A 8 1.51 -4.52 1.34
CA LYS A 8 2.40 -3.80 2.24
C LYS A 8 3.33 -2.86 1.47
N SER A 9 3.40 -1.61 1.91
CA SER A 9 4.34 -0.58 1.46
C SER A 9 5.14 -0.06 2.64
N LYS A 10 6.40 0.32 2.39
CA LYS A 10 7.30 0.89 3.37
C LYS A 10 7.24 2.42 3.33
N ALA A 11 7.17 3.04 4.50
CA ALA A 11 7.47 4.45 4.65
C ALA A 11 8.99 4.66 4.56
N ARG A 12 9.42 5.89 4.24
CA ARG A 12 10.85 6.24 4.27
C ARG A 12 11.41 6.00 5.68
N GLY A 13 12.32 5.04 5.77
CA GLY A 13 13.06 4.72 6.99
C GLY A 13 14.53 5.12 6.88
N LEU A 14 15.31 4.88 7.93
CA LEU A 14 16.77 5.06 7.87
C LEU A 14 17.45 4.13 6.86
N LEU A 15 16.87 2.97 6.59
CA LEU A 15 17.45 1.90 5.76
C LEU A 15 16.59 1.49 4.55
N SER A 16 15.39 2.05 4.40
CA SER A 16 14.44 1.71 3.32
C SER A 16 13.97 2.95 2.59
N LYS A 17 13.92 2.85 1.26
CA LYS A 17 13.21 3.82 0.41
C LYS A 17 11.70 3.56 0.50
N GLU A 18 10.93 4.63 0.38
CA GLU A 18 9.50 4.54 0.12
C GLU A 18 9.25 3.83 -1.21
N ASP A 19 8.24 2.96 -1.26
CA ASP A 19 7.93 2.11 -2.43
C ASP A 19 6.45 2.21 -2.88
N HIS A 20 5.68 3.11 -2.25
CA HIS A 20 4.24 3.21 -2.48
C HIS A 20 3.90 3.55 -3.94
N ARG A 21 4.71 4.37 -4.61
CA ARG A 21 4.45 4.78 -6.01
C ARG A 21 4.63 3.61 -6.95
N GLU A 22 5.73 2.87 -6.80
CA GLU A 22 6.04 1.70 -7.61
C GLU A 22 4.97 0.61 -7.45
N ILE A 23 4.48 0.42 -6.22
CA ILE A 23 3.39 -0.52 -5.94
C ILE A 23 2.09 -0.04 -6.60
N ILE A 24 1.69 1.23 -6.40
CA ILE A 24 0.46 1.78 -6.99
C ILE A 24 0.50 1.70 -8.51
N ASP A 25 1.60 2.08 -9.16
CA ASP A 25 1.75 2.02 -10.61
C ASP A 25 1.67 0.58 -11.14
N LYS A 26 2.29 -0.37 -10.43
CA LYS A 26 2.24 -1.80 -10.78
C LYS A 26 0.80 -2.32 -10.76
N TYR A 27 0.10 -2.15 -9.64
CA TYR A 27 -1.27 -2.67 -9.49
C TYR A 27 -2.29 -1.93 -10.36
N SER A 28 -2.08 -0.63 -10.62
CA SER A 28 -2.90 0.13 -11.56
C SER A 28 -2.80 -0.42 -12.98
N LYS A 29 -1.61 -0.82 -13.43
CA LYS A 29 -1.41 -1.49 -14.73
C LYS A 29 -2.12 -2.84 -14.83
N ASP A 30 -2.26 -3.54 -13.70
CA ASP A 30 -2.98 -4.81 -13.60
C ASP A 30 -4.52 -4.64 -13.48
N GLY A 31 -5.00 -3.38 -13.56
CA GLY A 31 -6.41 -3.02 -13.51
C GLY A 31 -6.99 -2.97 -12.10
N TRP A 32 -6.16 -2.81 -11.08
CA TRP A 32 -6.61 -2.59 -9.71
C TRP A 32 -6.67 -1.08 -9.42
N ARG A 33 -7.79 -0.62 -8.84
CA ARG A 33 -7.99 0.76 -8.42
C ARG A 33 -7.44 0.95 -7.01
N PHE A 34 -6.55 1.92 -6.83
CA PHE A 34 -6.10 2.31 -5.49
C PHE A 34 -7.26 2.96 -4.70
N VAL A 35 -7.44 2.54 -3.46
CA VAL A 35 -8.54 3.00 -2.59
C VAL A 35 -8.01 3.85 -1.45
N THR A 36 -7.09 3.31 -0.65
CA THR A 36 -6.55 3.99 0.53
C THR A 36 -5.25 3.33 1.01
N ALA A 37 -4.56 3.98 1.94
CA ALA A 37 -3.43 3.45 2.68
C ALA A 37 -3.78 3.38 4.18
N ILE A 38 -3.67 2.19 4.78
CA ILE A 38 -3.93 1.98 6.20
C ILE A 38 -2.58 1.90 6.92
N PRO A 39 -2.28 2.78 7.89
CA PRO A 39 -1.02 2.71 8.63
C PRO A 39 -0.97 1.43 9.44
N LEU A 40 0.15 0.70 9.35
CA LEU A 40 0.39 -0.45 10.21
C LEU A 40 0.95 0.03 11.54
N PRO A 41 0.38 -0.42 12.68
CA PRO A 41 0.85 0.00 13.99
C PRO A 41 2.30 -0.43 14.20
N SER A 42 3.16 0.53 14.54
CA SER A 42 4.52 0.29 15.00
C SER A 42 4.60 0.60 16.50
N GLY A 43 5.39 -0.18 17.24
CA GLY A 43 5.57 0.03 18.69
C GLY A 43 6.27 1.35 19.06
N ASN A 44 6.72 2.12 18.06
CA ASN A 44 7.66 3.22 18.19
C ASN A 44 7.04 4.58 17.85
N GLN A 45 5.70 4.71 17.82
CA GLN A 45 4.94 5.94 17.50
C GLN A 45 5.21 6.52 16.10
N VAL A 46 6.05 5.88 15.28
CA VAL A 46 6.40 6.31 13.92
C VAL A 46 5.88 5.27 12.94
N ILE A 47 4.97 5.65 12.06
CA ILE A 47 4.45 4.76 11.02
C ILE A 47 5.59 4.44 10.05
N THR A 48 5.96 3.16 9.96
CA THR A 48 7.03 2.67 9.09
C THR A 48 6.52 1.83 7.93
N GLU A 49 5.27 1.37 8.01
CA GLU A 49 4.65 0.53 7.00
C GLU A 49 3.16 0.88 6.86
N PHE A 50 2.62 0.61 5.68
CA PHE A 50 1.21 0.79 5.34
C PHE A 50 0.70 -0.45 4.60
N ASP A 51 -0.57 -0.79 4.76
CA ASP A 51 -1.29 -1.60 3.80
C ASP A 51 -1.95 -0.68 2.76
N LEU A 52 -1.51 -0.78 1.51
CA LEU A 52 -2.16 -0.16 0.36
C LEU A 52 -3.33 -1.04 -0.07
N VAL A 53 -4.54 -0.50 0.03
CA VAL A 53 -5.78 -1.18 -0.31
C VAL A 53 -6.11 -0.91 -1.77
N PHE A 54 -6.35 -1.97 -2.52
CA PHE A 54 -6.83 -1.89 -3.89
C PHE A 54 -8.12 -2.68 -4.07
N GLU A 55 -8.92 -2.25 -5.04
CA GLU A 55 -10.12 -2.95 -5.45
C GLU A 55 -10.18 -3.19 -6.96
N LYS A 56 -10.99 -4.16 -7.38
CA LYS A 56 -11.29 -4.43 -8.77
C LYS A 56 -12.73 -4.93 -8.88
N GLU A 57 -13.45 -4.49 -9.91
CA GLU A 57 -14.76 -5.04 -10.24
C GLU A 57 -14.61 -6.48 -10.73
N GLU A 58 -15.41 -7.38 -10.17
CA GLU A 58 -15.68 -8.73 -10.71
C GLU A 58 -16.76 -8.68 -11.78
#